data_AF-A0A9E5NDE2-F1
#
_entry.id   AF-A0A9E5NDE2-F1
#
_cell.length_a   1.000
_cell.length_b   1.000
_cell.length_c   1.000
_cell.angle_alpha   90.00
_cell.angle_beta   90.00
_cell.angle_gamma   90.00
#
_symmetry.space_group_name_H-M   'P 1'
#
loop_
_entity.id
_entity.type
_entity.pdbx_description
1 polymer ?
#
loop_
_entity_poly.entity_id
_entity_poly.type
_entity_poly.pdbx_seq_one_letter_code
_entity_poly.pdbx_strand_id
1 'polypeptide(L)'
;MRNTMKTDTLGGRDFLTTADCTREQIEAIIDVAPDLKRNSPLRECHGLLEDMTLFTIFYRLSLRTRNSFEARMTRLEATPITCVPVRSTPELLTTRCVSTEPRALVTWPL
;
A
#
# COMPACT_ATOMS: atom_id res chain seq x y z
N MET A 1 -12.41 14.85 14.09
CA MET A 1 -13.58 14.92 13.20
C MET A 1 -13.27 14.07 11.98
N ARG A 2 -14.14 13.14 11.60
CA ARG A 2 -13.85 12.14 10.56
C ARG A 2 -13.98 12.79 9.17
N ASN A 3 -12.86 12.98 8.47
CA ASN A 3 -12.80 13.46 7.07
C ASN A 3 -13.36 12.46 6.04
N THR A 4 -13.92 11.34 6.51
CA THR A 4 -14.49 10.25 5.70
C THR A 4 -15.64 10.69 4.79
N MET A 5 -16.26 11.85 5.04
CA MET A 5 -17.36 12.37 4.23
C MET A 5 -16.93 12.85 2.84
N LYS A 6 -15.64 13.21 2.63
CA LYS A 6 -15.15 13.70 1.32
C LYS A 6 -14.69 12.58 0.37
N THR A 7 -14.34 11.41 0.90
CA THR A 7 -13.74 10.31 0.13
C THR A 7 -14.74 9.36 -0.52
N ASP A 8 -16.04 9.47 -0.22
CA ASP A 8 -17.10 8.58 -0.73
C ASP A 8 -17.14 8.54 -2.28
N THR A 9 -16.74 9.63 -2.93
CA THR A 9 -16.69 9.74 -4.39
C THR A 9 -15.54 8.96 -5.06
N LEU A 10 -14.61 8.39 -4.30
CA LEU A 10 -13.43 7.67 -4.81
C LEU A 10 -13.60 6.14 -4.81
N GLY A 11 -14.66 5.62 -4.19
CA GLY A 11 -14.93 4.18 -4.14
C GLY A 11 -15.14 3.58 -5.54
N GLY A 12 -14.47 2.46 -5.83
CA GLY A 12 -14.65 1.71 -7.09
C GLY A 12 -14.11 2.40 -8.35
N ARG A 13 -13.28 3.44 -8.22
CA ARG A 13 -12.65 4.14 -9.34
C ARG A 13 -11.20 3.74 -9.53
N ASP A 14 -10.77 3.70 -10.79
CA ASP A 14 -9.37 3.52 -11.15
C ASP A 14 -8.62 4.86 -11.11
N PHE A 15 -7.45 4.88 -10.46
CA PHE A 15 -6.55 6.04 -10.45
C PHE A 15 -5.43 5.82 -11.48
N LEU A 16 -5.61 6.37 -12.69
CA LEU A 16 -4.63 6.27 -13.78
C LEU A 16 -3.80 7.55 -13.90
N THR A 17 -4.46 8.70 -13.89
CA THR A 17 -3.79 10.01 -13.99
C THR A 17 -4.35 11.01 -12.98
N THR A 18 -3.53 11.99 -12.60
CA THR A 18 -3.97 13.09 -11.73
C THR A 18 -5.05 13.95 -12.37
N ALA A 19 -5.15 13.98 -13.70
CA ALA A 19 -6.15 14.76 -14.44
C ALA A 19 -7.57 14.17 -14.31
N ASP A 20 -7.68 12.88 -13.99
CA ASP A 20 -8.97 12.20 -13.79
C ASP A 20 -9.59 12.54 -12.42
N CYS A 21 -8.84 13.20 -11.54
CA CYS A 21 -9.30 13.63 -10.23
C CYS A 21 -9.56 15.13 -10.21
N THR A 22 -10.69 15.51 -9.60
CA THR A 22 -10.99 16.91 -9.26
C THR A 22 -10.04 17.42 -8.17
N ARG A 23 -9.86 18.74 -8.08
CA ARG A 23 -9.02 19.35 -7.03
C ARG A 23 -9.49 18.92 -5.64
N GLU A 24 -10.80 18.91 -5.42
CA GLU A 24 -11.42 18.59 -4.13
C GLU A 24 -11.13 17.13 -3.73
N GLN A 25 -11.10 16.22 -4.71
CA GLN A 25 -10.71 14.82 -4.49
C GLN A 25 -9.24 14.68 -4.12
N ILE A 26 -8.35 15.42 -4.79
CA ILE A 26 -6.92 15.42 -4.48
C ILE A 26 -6.68 15.97 -3.07
N GLU A 27 -7.35 17.07 -2.72
CA GLU A 27 -7.31 17.66 -1.38
C GLU A 27 -7.83 16.66 -0.34
N ALA A 28 -8.91 15.95 -0.61
CA ALA A 28 -9.43 14.91 0.29
C ALA A 28 -8.42 13.77 0.52
N ILE A 29 -7.70 13.31 -0.53
CA ILE A 29 -6.66 12.29 -0.40
C ILE A 29 -5.51 12.78 0.48
N ILE A 30 -5.07 14.03 0.26
CA ILE A 30 -3.98 14.65 1.03
C ILE A 30 -4.39 14.86 2.49
N ASP A 31 -5.64 15.26 2.74
CA ASP A 31 -6.18 15.47 4.09
C ASP A 31 -6.25 14.17 4.90
N VAL A 32 -6.45 13.02 4.25
CA VAL A 32 -6.55 11.70 4.90
C VAL A 32 -5.15 11.10 5.19
N ALA A 33 -4.13 11.43 4.41
CA ALA A 33 -2.77 10.93 4.60
C ALA A 33 -2.17 11.19 6.01
N PRO A 34 -2.26 12.39 6.61
CA PRO A 34 -1.73 12.64 7.96
C PRO A 34 -2.51 11.88 9.03
N ASP A 35 -3.82 11.70 8.88
CA ASP A 35 -4.64 10.91 9.83
C ASP A 35 -4.20 9.44 9.82
N LEU A 36 -4.00 8.88 8.63
CA LEU A 36 -3.47 7.53 8.45
C LEU A 36 -2.04 7.37 9.00
N LYS A 37 -1.23 8.43 8.95
CA LYS A 37 0.13 8.44 9.52
C LYS A 37 0.10 8.54 11.05
N ARG A 38 -0.76 9.40 11.60
CA ARG A 38 -0.91 9.65 13.05
C ARG A 38 -1.53 8.48 13.80
N ASN A 39 -2.43 7.74 13.15
CA ASN A 39 -3.06 6.55 13.73
C ASN A 39 -2.16 5.30 13.61
N SER A 40 -1.00 5.41 12.96
CA SER A 40 -0.05 4.31 12.76
C SER A 40 0.72 3.80 13.99
N PRO A 41 1.09 4.60 15.02
CA PRO A 41 1.84 4.12 16.17
C PRO A 41 0.96 3.47 17.24
N LEU A 42 -0.37 3.62 17.17
CA LEU A 42 -1.29 3.14 18.20
C LEU A 42 -1.57 1.63 18.16
N ARG A 43 -1.00 0.88 17.20
CA ARG A 43 -1.16 -0.59 17.09
C ARG A 43 -2.60 -1.09 17.03
N GLU A 44 -3.59 -0.21 16.94
CA GLU A 44 -4.95 -0.57 16.61
C GLU A 44 -4.98 -0.89 15.13
N CYS A 45 -4.85 -2.18 14.85
CA CYS A 45 -5.32 -2.82 13.64
C CYS A 45 -6.78 -2.37 13.43
N HIS A 46 -7.00 -1.45 12.48
CA HIS A 46 -8.30 -0.84 12.26
C HIS A 46 -9.21 -1.66 11.34
N GLY A 47 -8.79 -2.86 10.89
CA GLY A 47 -9.62 -3.76 10.05
C GLY A 47 -10.15 -3.09 8.78
N LEU A 48 -9.54 -1.97 8.35
CA LEU A 48 -10.12 -1.10 7.31
C LEU A 48 -10.18 -1.78 5.95
N LEU A 49 -9.25 -2.71 5.69
CA LEU A 49 -9.14 -3.50 4.48
C LEU A 49 -8.97 -4.99 4.81
N GLU A 50 -9.55 -5.46 5.92
CA GLU A 50 -9.61 -6.88 6.23
C GLU A 50 -10.25 -7.63 5.04
N ASP A 51 -9.72 -8.80 4.70
CA ASP A 51 -10.10 -9.64 3.55
C ASP A 51 -9.91 -9.02 2.15
N MET A 52 -9.33 -7.82 2.03
CA MET A 52 -8.95 -7.25 0.74
C MET A 52 -7.59 -7.76 0.29
N THR A 53 -7.49 -8.09 -1.01
CA THR A 53 -6.24 -8.52 -1.64
C THR A 53 -5.79 -7.51 -2.70
N LEU A 54 -4.55 -7.04 -2.61
CA LEU A 54 -3.93 -6.17 -3.62
C LEU A 54 -3.04 -6.99 -4.54
N PHE A 55 -3.31 -6.98 -5.84
CA PHE A 55 -2.41 -7.53 -6.85
C PHE A 55 -1.53 -6.44 -7.45
N THR A 56 -0.21 -6.58 -7.38
CA THR A 56 0.72 -5.65 -8.03
C THR A 56 1.50 -6.33 -9.15
N ILE A 57 1.54 -5.69 -10.32
CA ILE A 57 2.27 -6.17 -11.50
C ILE A 57 3.32 -5.12 -11.86
N PHE A 58 4.59 -5.48 -11.78
CA PHE A 58 5.71 -4.59 -12.11
C PHE A 58 6.51 -5.15 -13.29
N TYR A 59 6.40 -4.53 -14.47
CA TYR A 59 7.20 -4.88 -15.64
C TYR A 59 8.67 -4.42 -15.53
N ARG A 60 8.92 -3.39 -14.73
CA ARG A 60 10.27 -2.87 -14.42
C ARG A 60 10.49 -2.90 -12.91
N LEU A 61 11.74 -2.98 -12.49
CA LEU A 61 12.10 -2.98 -11.07
C LEU A 61 11.81 -1.61 -10.46
N SER A 62 10.88 -1.56 -9.49
CA SER A 62 10.63 -0.39 -8.63
C SER A 62 10.46 -0.81 -7.18
N LEU A 63 11.57 -0.86 -6.44
CA LEU A 63 11.59 -1.33 -5.06
C LEU A 63 10.82 -0.40 -4.11
N ARG A 64 10.95 0.92 -4.29
CA ARG A 64 10.30 1.91 -3.41
C ARG A 64 8.78 1.85 -3.54
N THR A 65 8.28 1.78 -4.76
CA THR A 65 6.84 1.68 -5.04
C THR A 65 6.28 0.38 -4.49
N ARG A 66 6.94 -0.76 -4.78
CA ARG A 66 6.51 -2.07 -4.28
C ARG A 66 6.47 -2.10 -2.74
N ASN A 67 7.58 -1.74 -2.10
CA ASN A 67 7.69 -1.77 -0.65
C ASN A 67 6.68 -0.83 0.02
N SER A 68 6.43 0.35 -0.56
CA SER A 68 5.41 1.25 -0.01
C SER A 68 3.99 0.69 -0.09
N PHE A 69 3.64 0.00 -1.19
CA PHE A 69 2.32 -0.61 -1.33
C PHE A 69 2.15 -1.82 -0.42
N GLU A 70 3.14 -2.71 -0.38
CA GLU A 70 3.13 -3.89 0.49
C GLU A 70 3.04 -3.48 1.97
N ALA A 71 3.92 -2.58 2.43
CA ALA A 71 3.90 -2.10 3.81
C ALA A 71 2.59 -1.38 4.17
N ARG A 72 1.98 -0.66 3.22
CA ARG A 72 0.72 0.04 3.46
C ARG A 72 -0.45 -0.93 3.57
N MET A 73 -0.52 -1.94 2.70
CA MET A 73 -1.57 -2.95 2.72
C MET A 73 -1.52 -3.80 3.99
N THR A 74 -0.33 -4.28 4.37
CA THR A 74 -0.16 -5.02 5.64
C THR A 74 -0.58 -4.20 6.85
N ARG A 75 -0.31 -2.89 6.87
CA ARG A 75 -0.75 -2.00 7.96
C ARG A 75 -2.27 -1.80 8.01
N LEU A 76 -2.95 -2.00 6.90
CA LEU A 76 -4.41 -1.90 6.79
C LEU A 76 -5.09 -3.27 6.86
N GLU A 77 -4.33 -4.33 7.19
CA GLU A 77 -4.77 -5.74 7.27
C GLU A 77 -5.18 -6.36 5.93
N ALA A 78 -4.83 -5.72 4.82
CA ALA A 78 -4.95 -6.29 3.49
C ALA A 78 -3.75 -7.20 3.15
N THR A 79 -3.99 -8.19 2.29
CA THR A 79 -2.94 -9.10 1.80
C THR A 79 -2.39 -8.61 0.46
N PRO A 80 -1.12 -8.16 0.36
CA PRO A 80 -0.50 -7.83 -0.92
C PRO A 80 0.08 -9.07 -1.59
N ILE A 81 -0.16 -9.20 -2.90
CA ILE A 81 0.39 -10.25 -3.76
C ILE A 81 1.19 -9.58 -4.88
N THR A 82 2.50 -9.82 -4.90
CA THR A 82 3.37 -9.34 -5.98
C THR A 82 3.43 -10.38 -7.09
N CYS A 83 2.86 -10.03 -8.24
CA CYS A 83 2.91 -10.83 -9.45
C CYS A 83 4.21 -10.53 -10.19
N VAL A 84 5.07 -11.54 -10.31
CA VAL A 84 6.27 -11.46 -11.15
C VAL A 84 5.90 -11.87 -12.58
N PRO A 85 6.13 -10.99 -13.59
CA PRO A 85 5.92 -11.41 -14.96
C PRO A 85 6.91 -12.51 -15.30
N VAL A 86 6.43 -13.58 -15.93
CA VAL A 86 7.28 -14.64 -16.48
C VAL A 86 8.22 -13.97 -17.48
N ARG A 87 9.50 -13.89 -17.14
CA ARG A 87 10.54 -13.48 -18.10
C ARG A 87 10.73 -14.63 -19.09
N SER A 88 10.69 -14.34 -20.38
CA SER A 88 11.01 -15.27 -21.46
C SER A 88 12.53 -15.51 -21.62
N THR A 89 13.33 -15.36 -20.57
CA THR A 89 14.79 -15.61 -20.62
C THR A 89 15.23 -16.54 -19.48
N PRO A 90 15.93 -17.64 -19.80
CA PRO A 90 16.36 -18.62 -18.82
C PRO A 90 17.75 -18.27 -18.31
N GLU A 91 17.96 -17.07 -17.74
CA GLU A 91 19.22 -16.84 -17.04
C GLU A 91 19.12 -15.68 -16.07
N LEU A 92 19.45 -15.99 -14.82
CA LEU A 92 19.66 -15.09 -13.70
C LEU A 92 18.40 -14.34 -13.24
N LEU A 93 17.87 -14.77 -12.09
CA LEU A 93 17.75 -13.91 -10.91
C LEU A 93 17.24 -14.75 -9.74
N THR A 94 18.20 -15.20 -8.94
CA THR A 94 18.00 -15.69 -7.59
C THR A 94 17.49 -14.51 -6.73
N THR A 95 16.22 -14.15 -6.85
CA THR A 95 15.59 -13.37 -5.78
C THR A 95 14.94 -14.41 -4.88
N ARG A 96 15.75 -15.04 -4.03
CA ARG A 96 15.23 -15.77 -2.87
C ARG A 96 14.32 -14.78 -2.14
N CYS A 97 13.06 -15.16 -1.97
CA CYS A 97 12.20 -14.54 -0.97
C CYS A 97 12.90 -14.67 0.38
N VAL A 98 13.45 -13.58 0.89
CA VAL A 98 13.78 -13.49 2.31
C VAL A 98 12.54 -12.89 2.97
N SER A 99 11.66 -13.75 3.48
CA SER A 99 11.15 -13.60 4.85
C SER A 99 10.18 -14.73 5.18
N THR A 100 10.60 -15.59 6.11
CA THR A 100 9.74 -16.01 7.24
C THR A 100 10.68 -16.45 8.36
N GLU A 101 11.26 -15.46 9.04
CA GLU A 101 11.67 -15.62 10.44
C GLU A 101 10.99 -14.49 11.23
N PRO A 102 10.16 -14.79 12.25
CA PRO A 102 9.48 -13.77 13.02
C PRO A 102 10.39 -13.35 14.17
N ARG A 103 11.35 -12.44 13.93
CA ARG A 103 12.05 -11.72 15.04
C ARG A 103 12.94 -10.60 14.53
N ALA A 104 12.36 -9.40 14.42
CA ALA A 104 13.11 -8.16 14.62
C ALA A 104 12.14 -7.07 15.03
N LEU A 105 12.09 -6.82 16.34
CA LEU A 105 11.57 -5.59 16.93
C LEU A 105 12.38 -4.42 16.35
N VAL A 106 11.81 -3.68 15.41
CA VAL A 106 12.32 -2.36 15.04
C VAL A 106 11.70 -1.37 16.02
N THR A 107 12.38 -1.13 17.14
CA THR A 107 12.11 0.01 18.01
C THR A 107 12.60 1.27 17.29
N TRP A 108 11.68 2.14 16.90
CA TRP A 108 11.99 3.49 16.48
C TRP A 108 12.37 4.31 17.73
N PRO A 109 13.53 5.01 17.76
CA PRO A 109 13.81 5.93 18.85
C PRO A 109 12.85 7.12 18.75
N LEU A 110 12.36 7.55 19.92
CA LEU A 110 11.59 8.78 20.14
C LEU A 110 12.44 10.02 19.84
#